data_AF-A0A918NYG8-F1
#
_entry.id   AF-A0A918NYG8-F1
#
_cell.length_a   1.000
_cell.length_b   1.000
_cell.length_c   1.000
_cell.angle_alpha   90.00
_cell.angle_beta   90.00
_cell.angle_gamma   90.00
#
_symmetry.space_group_name_H-M   'P 1'
#
loop_
_entity.id
_entity.type
_entity.pdbx_description
1 polymer ?
#
loop_
_entity_poly.entity_id
_entity_poly.type
_entity_poly.pdbx_seq_one_letter_code
_entity_poly.pdbx_strand_id
1 'polypeptide(L)'
;MSLAIQFRYGPDGTPFYLRGKGDVADGTGRIPFHGILSRGLVERMRQAAEPFAPWEAYGHLLHDRRAARSRELARWRRAADECGVLSFARSAACAQRYVARYAGGRATRCELWNVKEGHTSSVWRVRLATDGAMEEFALNVARDRLAGEELARTSETMHRIAEAWPDANLARVRDIARVSLAKDAAPVVVTRNEWIADSFELHRLPAPGEDPGPLVAVERFLADDGAPSRPRRILGRRLTGDECGQVERDVGGFLAHTARLGARLDINDGDLVWNGQRAIVIAIR
;
A
#
# COMPACT_ATOMS: atom_id res chain seq x y z
N MET A 1 -1.26 -28.66 10.59
CA MET A 1 -2.46 -28.23 9.86
C MET A 1 -2.06 -27.20 8.82
N SER A 2 -2.66 -27.19 7.63
CA SER A 2 -2.40 -26.16 6.61
C SER A 2 -3.23 -24.90 6.90
N LEU A 3 -2.61 -23.73 6.91
CA LEU A 3 -3.29 -22.44 7.10
C LEU A 3 -4.31 -22.20 5.97
N ALA A 4 -5.60 -22.03 6.31
CA ALA A 4 -6.63 -21.64 5.35
C ALA A 4 -6.58 -20.13 5.10
N ILE A 5 -6.31 -19.72 3.85
CA ILE A 5 -6.16 -18.30 3.48
C ILE A 5 -7.31 -17.87 2.58
N GLN A 6 -7.98 -16.78 2.97
CA GLN A 6 -8.99 -16.09 2.18
C GLN A 6 -8.40 -14.79 1.65
N PHE A 7 -8.56 -14.56 0.34
CA PHE A 7 -8.01 -13.40 -0.35
C PHE A 7 -9.11 -12.43 -0.75
N ARG A 8 -8.89 -11.14 -0.47
CA ARG A 8 -9.78 -10.04 -0.83
C ARG A 8 -9.00 -8.88 -1.44
N TYR A 9 -9.63 -8.10 -2.31
CA TYR A 9 -9.02 -6.91 -2.89
C TYR A 9 -10.04 -5.79 -3.07
N GLY A 10 -9.51 -4.57 -3.17
CA GLY A 10 -10.31 -3.38 -3.43
C GLY A 10 -11.13 -2.92 -2.23
N PRO A 11 -11.80 -1.77 -2.34
CA PRO A 11 -12.49 -1.12 -1.22
C PRO A 11 -13.67 -1.92 -0.66
N ASP A 12 -14.28 -2.81 -1.46
CA ASP A 12 -15.42 -3.63 -1.05
C ASP A 12 -15.02 -5.03 -0.59
N GLY A 13 -13.72 -5.33 -0.55
CA GLY A 13 -13.23 -6.63 -0.10
C GLY A 13 -13.68 -7.78 -1.00
N THR A 14 -13.70 -7.55 -2.31
CA THR A 14 -14.11 -8.55 -3.31
C THR A 14 -13.22 -9.79 -3.21
N PRO A 15 -13.80 -11.00 -3.09
CA PRO A 15 -13.01 -12.22 -2.99
C PRO A 15 -12.32 -12.52 -4.32
N PHE A 16 -11.07 -12.98 -4.25
CA PHE A 16 -10.33 -13.47 -5.40
C PHE A 16 -9.58 -14.76 -5.10
N TYR A 17 -9.12 -15.43 -6.15
CA TYR A 17 -8.43 -16.71 -6.07
C TYR A 17 -7.06 -16.61 -6.70
N LEU A 18 -6.04 -17.03 -5.96
CA LEU A 18 -4.70 -17.26 -6.49
C LEU A 18 -4.63 -18.67 -7.07
N ARG A 19 -4.39 -18.78 -8.38
CA ARG A 19 -4.32 -20.06 -9.11
C ARG A 19 -2.87 -20.51 -9.24
N GLY A 20 -2.66 -21.83 -9.32
CA GLY A 20 -1.35 -22.40 -9.64
C GLY A 20 -0.89 -21.89 -11.01
N LYS A 21 0.38 -21.46 -11.12
CA LYS A 21 1.02 -20.71 -12.24
C LYS A 21 1.04 -19.18 -12.12
N GLY A 22 0.58 -18.62 -11.01
CA GLY A 22 0.70 -17.18 -10.75
C GLY A 22 -0.37 -16.33 -11.43
N ASP A 23 -1.50 -16.94 -11.75
CA ASP A 23 -2.70 -16.27 -12.25
C ASP A 23 -3.61 -15.90 -11.07
N VAL A 24 -4.35 -14.79 -11.19
CA VAL A 24 -5.40 -14.38 -10.24
C VAL A 24 -6.68 -14.04 -10.98
N ALA A 25 -7.81 -14.36 -10.36
CA ALA A 25 -9.12 -13.91 -10.83
C ALA A 25 -10.13 -13.81 -9.69
N ASP A 26 -11.08 -12.90 -9.81
CA ASP A 26 -12.26 -12.82 -8.94
C ASP A 26 -13.33 -13.87 -9.31
N GLY A 27 -14.46 -13.86 -8.59
CA GLY A 27 -15.60 -14.75 -8.85
C GLY A 27 -16.28 -14.56 -10.22
N THR A 28 -16.06 -13.42 -10.87
CA THR A 28 -16.60 -13.10 -12.21
C THR A 28 -15.59 -13.36 -13.34
N GLY A 29 -14.36 -13.75 -12.99
CA GLY A 29 -13.27 -13.99 -13.93
C GLY A 29 -12.45 -12.75 -14.29
N ARG A 30 -12.70 -11.59 -13.66
CA ARG A 30 -11.86 -10.39 -13.82
C ARG A 30 -10.53 -10.58 -13.11
N ILE A 31 -9.47 -9.96 -13.63
CA ILE A 31 -8.11 -10.07 -13.10
C ILE A 31 -7.84 -8.85 -12.20
N PRO A 32 -7.64 -9.03 -10.88
CA PRO A 32 -7.14 -7.96 -10.02
C PRO A 32 -5.82 -7.39 -10.53
N PHE A 33 -5.64 -6.07 -10.44
CA PHE A 33 -4.48 -5.36 -10.96
C PHE A 33 -4.09 -4.20 -10.03
N HIS A 34 -2.91 -3.64 -10.25
CA HIS A 34 -2.43 -2.46 -9.54
C HIS A 34 -2.87 -1.17 -10.24
N GLY A 35 -3.68 -0.36 -9.57
CA GLY A 35 -4.23 0.89 -10.10
C GLY A 35 -3.22 2.05 -10.11
N ILE A 36 -2.24 2.04 -9.22
CA ILE A 36 -1.24 3.10 -9.09
C ILE A 36 0.08 2.69 -9.77
N LEU A 37 0.79 3.60 -10.44
CA LEU A 37 2.13 3.35 -11.00
C LEU A 37 3.18 3.07 -9.91
N SER A 38 3.99 2.03 -10.04
CA SER A 38 5.02 1.72 -9.05
C SER A 38 6.15 2.74 -9.03
N ARG A 39 6.90 2.85 -7.92
CA ARG A 39 7.95 3.86 -7.75
C ARG A 39 8.99 3.82 -8.85
N GLY A 40 9.52 2.64 -9.16
CA GLY A 40 10.49 2.43 -10.24
C GLY A 40 9.93 2.80 -11.61
N LEU A 41 8.65 2.49 -11.85
CA LEU A 41 8.00 2.84 -13.12
C LEU A 41 7.76 4.34 -13.24
N VAL A 42 7.37 5.03 -12.15
CA VAL A 42 7.27 6.51 -12.11
C VAL A 42 8.61 7.14 -12.50
N GLU A 43 9.69 6.69 -11.87
CA GLU A 43 11.03 7.21 -12.13
C GLU A 43 11.47 6.96 -13.58
N ARG A 44 11.27 5.74 -14.07
CA ARG A 44 11.59 5.33 -15.45
C ARG A 44 10.85 6.17 -16.50
N MET A 45 9.58 6.49 -16.25
CA MET A 45 8.76 7.30 -17.17
C MET A 45 9.19 8.77 -17.15
N ARG A 46 9.52 9.33 -15.97
CA ARG A 46 10.08 10.69 -15.85
C ARG A 46 11.38 10.84 -16.62
N GLN A 47 12.30 9.88 -16.46
CA GLN A 47 13.59 9.87 -17.17
C GLN A 47 13.41 9.77 -18.69
N ALA A 48 12.35 9.13 -19.16
CA ALA A 48 12.01 9.02 -20.58
C ALA A 48 11.22 10.22 -21.11
N ALA A 49 10.89 11.21 -20.26
CA ALA A 49 9.97 12.30 -20.57
C ALA A 49 8.61 11.84 -21.11
N GLU A 50 8.13 10.69 -20.63
CA GLU A 50 6.87 10.11 -21.07
C GLU A 50 5.70 10.59 -20.19
N PRO A 51 4.54 10.94 -20.80
CA PRO A 51 3.37 11.33 -20.03
C PRO A 51 2.79 10.14 -19.26
N PHE A 52 2.27 10.41 -18.06
CA PHE A 52 1.58 9.39 -17.25
C PHE A 52 0.15 9.09 -17.72
N ALA A 53 -0.47 9.99 -18.49
CA ALA A 53 -1.86 9.90 -18.94
C ALA A 53 -2.25 8.54 -19.59
N PRO A 54 -1.36 7.83 -20.33
CA PRO A 54 -1.68 6.50 -20.85
C PRO A 54 -1.87 5.42 -19.80
N TRP A 55 -1.35 5.59 -18.58
CA TRP A 55 -1.43 4.55 -17.54
C TRP A 55 -2.88 4.17 -17.21
N GLU A 56 -3.80 5.14 -17.17
CA GLU A 56 -5.21 4.88 -16.89
C GLU A 56 -5.82 3.88 -17.88
N ALA A 57 -5.39 3.93 -19.14
CA ALA A 57 -5.86 3.05 -20.21
C ALA A 57 -5.20 1.65 -20.18
N TYR A 58 -4.00 1.50 -19.61
CA TYR A 58 -3.21 0.27 -19.73
C TYR A 58 -2.91 -0.46 -18.43
N GLY A 59 -3.01 0.19 -17.25
CA GLY A 59 -2.61 -0.41 -15.97
C GLY A 59 -3.29 -1.74 -15.68
N HIS A 60 -4.59 -1.83 -15.97
CA HIS A 60 -5.39 -3.05 -15.81
C HIS A 60 -5.05 -4.17 -16.80
N LEU A 61 -4.38 -3.84 -17.90
CA LEU A 61 -3.99 -4.79 -18.96
C LEU A 61 -2.53 -5.25 -18.84
N LEU A 62 -1.75 -4.64 -17.93
CA LEU A 62 -0.30 -4.82 -17.86
C LEU A 62 0.08 -6.30 -17.77
N HIS A 63 -0.61 -7.06 -16.91
CA HIS A 63 -0.35 -8.48 -16.69
C HIS A 63 -1.41 -9.41 -17.30
N ASP A 64 -2.41 -8.87 -18.00
CA ASP A 64 -3.41 -9.69 -18.68
C ASP A 64 -2.87 -10.25 -20.01
N ARG A 65 -2.51 -11.53 -20.01
CA ARG A 65 -1.98 -12.22 -21.21
C ARG A 65 -2.98 -12.29 -22.37
N ARG A 66 -4.28 -12.10 -22.12
CA ARG A 66 -5.35 -12.14 -23.12
C ARG A 66 -5.60 -10.80 -23.80
N ALA A 67 -5.14 -9.70 -23.20
CA ALA A 67 -5.33 -8.37 -23.74
C ALA A 67 -4.75 -8.23 -25.16
N ALA A 68 -5.49 -7.53 -26.03
CA ALA A 68 -5.05 -7.24 -27.39
C ALA A 68 -3.70 -6.51 -27.38
N ARG A 69 -2.79 -6.93 -28.26
CA ARG A 69 -1.44 -6.36 -28.32
C ARG A 69 -1.51 -5.01 -29.03
N SER A 70 -1.08 -3.95 -28.35
CA SER A 70 -0.72 -2.68 -28.98
C SER A 70 0.77 -2.40 -28.76
N ARG A 71 1.36 -1.57 -29.63
CA ARG A 71 2.76 -1.12 -29.47
C ARG A 71 2.97 -0.42 -28.13
N GLU A 72 1.97 0.31 -27.67
CA GLU A 72 2.01 1.04 -26.41
C GLU A 72 1.94 0.12 -25.19
N LEU A 73 1.01 -0.85 -25.17
CA LEU A 73 0.95 -1.85 -24.10
C LEU A 73 2.23 -2.69 -24.03
N ALA A 74 2.84 -3.01 -25.17
CA ALA A 74 4.12 -3.72 -25.21
C ALA A 74 5.28 -2.90 -24.59
N ARG A 75 5.26 -1.56 -24.75
CA ARG A 75 6.24 -0.67 -24.11
C ARG A 75 6.05 -0.62 -22.60
N TRP A 76 4.81 -0.48 -22.12
CA TRP A 76 4.50 -0.51 -20.69
C TRP A 76 4.90 -1.83 -20.03
N ARG A 77 4.63 -2.97 -20.68
CA ARG A 77 5.07 -4.29 -20.20
C ARG A 77 6.59 -4.38 -20.08
N ARG A 78 7.32 -3.93 -21.11
CA ARG A 78 8.78 -3.92 -21.07
C ARG A 78 9.31 -3.06 -19.93
N ALA A 79 8.80 -1.83 -19.77
CA ALA A 79 9.22 -0.95 -18.69
C ALA A 79 8.91 -1.56 -17.30
N ALA A 80 7.75 -2.18 -17.15
CA ALA A 80 7.39 -2.89 -15.93
C ALA A 80 8.33 -4.07 -15.63
N ASP A 81 8.68 -4.86 -16.65
CA ASP A 81 9.63 -5.97 -16.51
C ASP A 81 11.04 -5.46 -16.14
N GLU A 82 11.52 -4.40 -16.79
CA GLU A 82 12.83 -3.76 -16.49
C GLU A 82 12.89 -3.23 -15.06
N CYS A 83 11.80 -2.65 -14.55
CA CYS A 83 11.71 -2.18 -13.17
C CYS A 83 11.49 -3.31 -12.15
N GLY A 84 11.14 -4.52 -12.62
CA GLY A 84 10.78 -5.64 -11.75
C GLY A 84 9.44 -5.46 -11.05
N VAL A 85 8.48 -4.81 -11.71
CA VAL A 85 7.13 -4.58 -11.17
C VAL A 85 6.44 -5.91 -10.88
N LEU A 86 5.92 -6.04 -9.67
CA LEU A 86 5.14 -7.19 -9.27
C LEU A 86 3.75 -7.11 -9.90
N SER A 87 3.31 -8.24 -10.46
CA SER A 87 1.89 -8.42 -10.73
C SER A 87 1.11 -8.54 -9.43
N PHE A 88 -0.20 -8.28 -9.48
CA PHE A 88 -1.08 -8.45 -8.33
C PHE A 88 -0.99 -9.86 -7.73
N ALA A 89 -0.92 -10.89 -8.60
CA ALA A 89 -0.69 -12.27 -8.20
C ALA A 89 0.63 -12.48 -7.43
N ARG A 90 1.71 -11.84 -7.89
CA ARG A 90 3.02 -11.91 -7.21
C ARG A 90 2.98 -11.21 -5.85
N SER A 91 2.31 -10.05 -5.76
CA SER A 91 2.08 -9.35 -4.49
C SER A 91 1.29 -10.21 -3.49
N ALA A 92 0.18 -10.82 -3.95
CA ALA A 92 -0.63 -11.74 -3.14
C ALA A 92 0.14 -12.98 -2.68
N ALA A 93 0.92 -13.59 -3.59
CA ALA A 93 1.78 -14.74 -3.27
C ALA A 93 2.87 -14.37 -2.25
N CYS A 94 3.39 -13.14 -2.31
CA CYS A 94 4.37 -12.63 -1.37
C CYS A 94 3.77 -12.47 0.04
N ALA A 95 2.58 -11.84 0.13
CA ALA A 95 1.83 -11.73 1.37
C ALA A 95 1.51 -13.11 1.97
N GLN A 96 1.03 -14.05 1.14
CA GLN A 96 0.79 -15.43 1.55
C GLN A 96 2.02 -16.11 2.12
N ARG A 97 3.17 -16.03 1.43
CA ARG A 97 4.41 -16.67 1.89
C ARG A 97 4.90 -16.07 3.20
N TYR A 98 4.84 -14.74 3.32
CA TYR A 98 5.19 -14.06 4.57
C TYR A 98 4.33 -14.57 5.72
N VAL A 99 3.00 -14.54 5.57
CA VAL A 99 2.09 -14.93 6.66
C VAL A 99 2.18 -16.42 6.97
N ALA A 100 2.33 -17.30 5.97
CA ALA A 100 2.53 -18.72 6.22
C ALA A 100 3.80 -19.00 7.05
N ARG A 101 4.89 -18.30 6.76
CA ARG A 101 6.14 -18.38 7.54
C ARG A 101 5.94 -17.80 8.94
N TYR A 102 5.36 -16.61 9.05
CA TYR A 102 5.13 -15.91 10.32
C TYR A 102 4.23 -16.72 11.25
N ALA A 103 3.12 -17.25 10.73
CA ALA A 103 2.17 -18.03 11.49
C ALA A 103 2.78 -19.32 12.05
N GLY A 104 3.77 -19.92 11.38
CA GLY A 104 4.52 -21.08 11.90
C GLY A 104 3.62 -22.28 12.26
N GLY A 105 2.46 -22.42 11.62
CA GLY A 105 1.47 -23.47 11.93
C GLY A 105 0.56 -23.19 13.13
N ARG A 106 0.74 -22.06 13.83
CA ARG A 106 -0.06 -21.59 14.99
C ARG A 106 -1.46 -21.07 14.60
N ALA A 107 -1.66 -20.79 13.31
CA ALA A 107 -2.88 -20.19 12.82
C ALA A 107 -3.68 -21.18 11.97
N THR A 108 -4.99 -21.14 12.15
CA THR A 108 -5.93 -21.99 11.41
C THR A 108 -6.54 -21.27 10.22
N ARG A 109 -6.78 -19.96 10.36
CA ARG A 109 -7.40 -19.11 9.32
C ARG A 109 -6.69 -17.77 9.20
N CYS A 110 -6.58 -17.29 7.97
CA CYS A 110 -6.08 -15.96 7.66
C CYS A 110 -6.96 -15.30 6.59
N GLU A 111 -7.29 -14.03 6.80
CA GLU A 111 -7.76 -13.14 5.74
C GLU A 111 -6.62 -12.23 5.30
N LEU A 112 -6.37 -12.18 4.00
CA LEU A 112 -5.46 -11.25 3.33
C LEU A 112 -6.28 -10.33 2.44
N TRP A 113 -6.46 -9.09 2.88
CA TRP A 113 -7.21 -8.09 2.14
C TRP A 113 -6.29 -6.98 1.63
N ASN A 114 -6.09 -6.88 0.32
CA ASN A 114 -5.42 -5.71 -0.26
C ASN A 114 -6.36 -4.51 -0.20
N VAL A 115 -6.11 -3.61 0.76
CA VAL A 115 -6.97 -2.46 1.10
C VAL A 115 -6.57 -1.18 0.38
N LYS A 116 -5.27 -1.05 0.06
CA LYS A 116 -4.70 0.17 -0.49
C LYS A 116 -3.49 -0.15 -1.36
N GLU A 117 -3.22 0.76 -2.29
CA GLU A 117 -2.01 0.79 -3.09
C GLU A 117 -1.43 2.20 -3.06
N GLY A 118 -0.11 2.28 -2.96
CA GLY A 118 0.64 3.52 -3.19
C GLY A 118 1.81 3.25 -4.13
N HIS A 119 2.57 4.26 -4.50
CA HIS A 119 3.72 4.09 -5.40
C HIS A 119 4.70 3.02 -4.88
N THR A 120 4.92 2.99 -3.58
CA THR A 120 5.93 2.15 -2.90
C THR A 120 5.40 0.75 -2.57
N SER A 121 4.22 0.62 -1.96
CA SER A 121 3.71 -0.67 -1.50
C SER A 121 2.26 -0.95 -1.88
N SER A 122 1.94 -2.23 -2.01
CA SER A 122 0.59 -2.74 -1.84
C SER A 122 0.37 -3.01 -0.35
N VAL A 123 -0.67 -2.45 0.23
CA VAL A 123 -0.98 -2.60 1.66
C VAL A 123 -2.02 -3.71 1.82
N TRP A 124 -1.67 -4.74 2.57
CA TRP A 124 -2.53 -5.86 2.89
C TRP A 124 -2.92 -5.81 4.36
N ARG A 125 -4.21 -5.71 4.67
CA ARG A 125 -4.72 -5.99 6.01
C ARG A 125 -4.68 -7.50 6.22
N VAL A 126 -4.02 -7.92 7.28
CA VAL A 126 -3.93 -9.32 7.68
C VAL A 126 -4.74 -9.51 8.95
N ARG A 127 -5.70 -10.44 8.91
CA ARG A 127 -6.42 -10.92 10.11
C ARG A 127 -6.10 -12.40 10.28
N LEU A 128 -5.37 -12.73 11.34
CA LEU A 128 -4.85 -14.06 11.60
C LEU A 128 -5.50 -14.64 12.85
N ALA A 129 -6.26 -15.73 12.71
CA ALA A 129 -6.81 -16.46 13.83
C ALA A 129 -5.75 -17.43 14.38
N THR A 130 -5.22 -17.11 15.56
CA THR A 130 -4.30 -17.94 16.35
C THR A 130 -5.03 -18.49 17.58
N ASP A 131 -4.50 -19.50 18.26
CA ASP A 131 -5.13 -20.23 19.38
C ASP A 131 -5.91 -19.34 20.38
N GLY A 132 -7.21 -19.14 20.11
CA GLY A 132 -8.13 -18.33 20.93
C GLY A 132 -8.08 -16.80 20.71
N ALA A 133 -7.24 -16.27 19.81
CA ALA A 133 -7.09 -14.83 19.57
C ALA A 133 -7.10 -14.46 18.08
N MET A 134 -7.43 -13.20 17.80
CA MET A 134 -7.31 -12.60 16.47
C MET A 134 -6.16 -11.60 16.49
N GLU A 135 -5.12 -11.86 15.71
CA GLU A 135 -4.05 -10.89 15.46
C GLU A 135 -4.39 -10.10 14.20
N GLU A 136 -4.20 -8.78 14.24
CA GLU A 136 -4.44 -7.90 13.11
C GLU A 136 -3.27 -6.95 12.88
N PHE A 137 -2.81 -6.88 11.63
CA PHE A 137 -1.68 -6.04 11.25
C PHE A 137 -1.72 -5.65 9.78
N ALA A 138 -0.99 -4.58 9.44
CA ALA A 138 -0.74 -4.18 8.07
C ALA A 138 0.51 -4.89 7.54
N LEU A 139 0.43 -5.40 6.31
CA LEU A 139 1.56 -5.97 5.60
C LEU A 139 1.80 -5.17 4.31
N ASN A 140 2.89 -4.43 4.27
CA ASN A 140 3.30 -3.68 3.09
C ASN A 140 4.19 -4.54 2.21
N VAL A 141 3.77 -4.78 0.97
CA VAL A 141 4.56 -5.53 -0.02
C VAL A 141 5.09 -4.53 -1.04
N ALA A 142 6.42 -4.43 -1.17
CA ALA A 142 7.06 -3.57 -2.15
C ALA A 142 6.64 -3.95 -3.57
N ARG A 143 6.37 -2.95 -4.42
CA ARG A 143 5.79 -3.19 -5.75
C ARG A 143 6.80 -3.38 -6.87
N ASP A 144 8.04 -2.97 -6.65
CA ASP A 144 9.17 -3.16 -7.56
C ASP A 144 10.49 -3.04 -6.78
N ARG A 145 11.63 -3.09 -7.48
CA ARG A 145 12.95 -3.02 -6.84
C ARG A 145 13.20 -1.70 -6.11
N LEU A 146 12.94 -0.56 -6.76
CA LEU A 146 13.19 0.77 -6.20
C LEU A 146 12.24 1.05 -5.03
N ALA A 147 10.98 0.65 -5.17
CA ALA A 147 10.01 0.63 -4.10
C ALA A 147 10.47 -0.22 -2.90
N GLY A 148 11.15 -1.35 -3.13
CA GLY A 148 11.69 -2.18 -2.05
C GLY A 148 12.82 -1.51 -1.28
N GLU A 149 13.74 -0.86 -1.99
CA GLU A 149 14.81 -0.05 -1.38
C GLU A 149 14.24 1.10 -0.54
N GLU A 150 13.26 1.82 -1.08
CA GLU A 150 12.56 2.89 -0.37
C GLU A 150 11.81 2.36 0.86
N LEU A 151 11.01 1.30 0.71
CA LEU A 151 10.21 0.72 1.79
C LEU A 151 11.09 0.25 2.96
N ALA A 152 12.22 -0.41 2.68
CA ALA A 152 13.15 -0.85 3.71
C ALA A 152 13.71 0.35 4.48
N ARG A 153 14.26 1.33 3.77
CA ARG A 153 14.88 2.53 4.37
C ARG A 153 13.90 3.34 5.23
N THR A 154 12.70 3.59 4.72
CA THR A 154 11.70 4.38 5.45
C THR A 154 11.20 3.59 6.66
N SER A 155 11.00 2.28 6.53
CA SER A 155 10.57 1.42 7.64
C SER A 155 11.63 1.28 8.72
N GLU A 156 12.92 1.19 8.37
CA GLU A 156 14.03 1.22 9.33
C GLU A 156 14.07 2.55 10.10
N THR A 157 13.73 3.65 9.44
CA THR A 157 13.66 4.96 10.09
C THR A 157 12.45 5.07 11.03
N MET A 158 11.27 4.63 10.59
CA MET A 158 10.08 4.55 11.46
C MET A 158 10.34 3.65 12.67
N HIS A 159 11.02 2.51 12.48
CA HIS A 159 11.37 1.59 13.55
C HIS A 159 12.26 2.26 14.60
N ARG A 160 13.35 2.93 14.18
CA ARG A 160 14.23 3.67 15.10
C ARG A 160 13.52 4.79 15.86
N ILE A 161 12.61 5.52 15.20
CA ILE A 161 11.80 6.56 15.86
C ILE A 161 10.93 5.92 16.94
N ALA A 162 10.27 4.80 16.63
CA ALA A 162 9.42 4.09 17.57
C ALA A 162 10.18 3.51 18.77
N GLU A 163 11.42 3.05 18.58
CA GLU A 163 12.28 2.59 19.68
C GLU A 163 12.72 3.76 20.59
N ALA A 164 13.10 4.89 19.99
CA ALA A 164 13.53 6.08 20.74
C ALA A 164 12.38 6.83 21.41
N TRP A 165 11.18 6.76 20.85
CA TRP A 165 9.96 7.42 21.35
C TRP A 165 8.77 6.45 21.32
N PRO A 166 8.63 5.60 22.37
CA PRO A 166 7.59 4.56 22.43
C PRO A 166 6.15 5.06 22.39
N ASP A 167 5.91 6.34 22.67
CA ASP A 167 4.60 6.99 22.66
C ASP A 167 4.35 7.83 21.39
N ALA A 168 5.25 7.79 20.40
CA ALA A 168 5.10 8.52 19.15
C ALA A 168 3.78 8.21 18.44
N ASN A 169 3.11 9.22 17.89
CA ASN A 169 1.93 9.09 17.04
C ASN A 169 2.29 8.50 15.65
N LEU A 170 2.71 7.23 15.64
CA LEU A 170 3.31 6.56 14.49
C LEU A 170 2.95 5.08 14.50
N ALA A 171 2.46 4.53 13.38
CA ALA A 171 2.23 3.10 13.23
C ALA A 171 3.55 2.33 13.35
N ARG A 172 3.61 1.41 14.30
CA ARG A 172 4.86 0.72 14.64
C ARG A 172 5.26 -0.27 13.55
N VAL A 173 6.51 -0.19 13.07
CA VAL A 173 7.13 -1.23 12.24
C VAL A 173 7.61 -2.36 13.15
N ARG A 174 7.07 -3.56 12.95
CA ARG A 174 7.31 -4.76 13.78
C ARG A 174 8.24 -5.78 13.13
N ASP A 175 8.39 -5.73 11.80
CA ASP A 175 9.28 -6.62 11.06
C ASP A 175 9.59 -6.02 9.67
N ILE A 176 10.81 -6.28 9.17
CA ILE A 176 11.27 -5.93 7.83
C ILE A 176 11.92 -7.18 7.25
N ALA A 177 11.25 -7.80 6.30
CA ALA A 177 11.64 -9.08 5.73
C ALA A 177 11.87 -9.00 4.23
N ARG A 178 12.61 -10.00 3.73
CA ARG A 178 12.82 -10.25 2.30
C ARG A 178 12.21 -11.60 1.95
N VAL A 179 11.30 -11.62 0.98
CA VAL A 179 10.54 -12.80 0.57
C VAL A 179 10.86 -13.14 -0.88
N SER A 180 11.45 -14.31 -1.11
CA SER A 180 11.72 -14.81 -2.47
C SER A 180 10.51 -15.56 -3.02
N LEU A 181 10.06 -15.20 -4.23
CA LEU A 181 8.95 -15.88 -4.94
C LEU A 181 9.41 -17.06 -5.80
N ALA A 182 10.64 -16.99 -6.31
CA ALA A 182 11.32 -18.06 -7.05
C ALA A 182 12.79 -18.08 -6.65
N LYS A 183 13.49 -19.18 -6.94
CA LYS A 183 14.91 -19.36 -6.58
C LYS A 183 15.81 -18.27 -7.18
N ASP A 184 15.52 -17.86 -8.41
CA ASP A 184 16.36 -16.92 -9.18
C ASP A 184 15.75 -15.51 -9.29
N ALA A 185 14.63 -15.26 -8.60
CA ALA A 185 14.02 -13.93 -8.58
C ALA A 185 14.60 -13.07 -7.44
N ALA A 186 14.75 -11.78 -7.68
CA ALA A 186 15.08 -10.82 -6.64
C ALA A 186 14.06 -10.91 -5.49
N PRO A 187 14.51 -10.90 -4.23
CA PRO A 187 13.60 -10.95 -3.10
C PRO A 187 12.77 -9.66 -3.01
N VAL A 188 11.51 -9.81 -2.63
CA VAL A 188 10.58 -8.71 -2.41
C VAL A 188 10.69 -8.25 -0.96
N VAL A 189 10.84 -6.94 -0.74
CA VAL A 189 10.78 -6.36 0.60
C VAL A 189 9.34 -6.35 1.09
N VAL A 190 9.15 -6.82 2.31
CA VAL A 190 7.85 -6.85 2.99
C VAL A 190 8.03 -6.30 4.39
N THR A 191 7.11 -5.44 4.85
CA THR A 191 7.13 -4.94 6.23
C THR A 191 5.83 -5.22 6.93
N ARG A 192 5.93 -5.63 8.19
CA ARG A 192 4.77 -5.81 9.08
C ARG A 192 4.66 -4.58 9.95
N ASN A 193 3.55 -3.88 9.83
CA ASN A 193 3.27 -2.67 10.58
C ASN A 193 2.01 -2.87 11.43
N GLU A 194 1.88 -2.07 12.47
CA GLU A 194 0.64 -1.94 13.21
C GLU A 194 -0.53 -1.56 12.30
N TRP A 195 -1.67 -2.21 12.50
CA TRP A 195 -2.92 -1.79 11.88
C TRP A 195 -3.62 -0.77 12.77
N ILE A 196 -3.91 0.41 12.22
CA ILE A 196 -4.66 1.45 12.93
C ILE A 196 -6.15 1.27 12.64
N ALA A 197 -6.86 0.66 13.58
CA ALA A 197 -8.29 0.43 13.48
C ALA A 197 -9.07 1.76 13.40
N ASP A 198 -10.22 1.71 12.71
CA ASP A 198 -11.20 2.80 12.63
C ASP A 198 -10.59 4.17 12.27
N SER A 199 -9.65 4.14 11.32
CA SER A 199 -8.94 5.32 10.86
C SER A 199 -9.19 5.64 9.40
N PHE A 200 -9.12 6.93 9.09
CA PHE A 200 -9.33 7.49 7.76
C PHE A 200 -8.05 8.13 7.24
N GLU A 201 -7.75 7.94 5.97
CA GLU A 201 -6.56 8.54 5.35
C GLU A 201 -6.72 10.07 5.25
N LEU A 202 -5.70 10.82 5.65
CA LEU A 202 -5.73 12.27 5.57
C LEU A 202 -5.19 12.74 4.21
N HIS A 203 -5.96 13.63 3.57
CA HIS A 203 -5.59 14.30 2.32
C HIS A 203 -5.97 15.78 2.39
N ARG A 204 -5.26 16.63 1.65
CA ARG A 204 -5.71 17.99 1.35
C ARG A 204 -6.37 18.04 -0.03
N LEU A 205 -7.55 18.67 -0.09
CA LEU A 205 -8.15 18.96 -1.39
C LEU A 205 -7.36 20.06 -2.11
N PRO A 206 -7.29 20.05 -3.45
CA PRO A 206 -6.76 21.18 -4.19
C PRO A 206 -7.58 22.44 -3.89
N ALA A 207 -6.91 23.56 -3.67
CA ALA A 207 -7.53 24.89 -3.59
C ALA A 207 -7.00 25.80 -4.71
N PRO A 208 -7.81 26.76 -5.19
CA PRO A 208 -7.31 27.79 -6.09
C PRO A 208 -6.31 28.69 -5.35
N GLY A 209 -5.13 28.91 -5.93
CA GLY A 209 -4.09 29.78 -5.35
C GLY A 209 -3.04 29.03 -4.52
N GLU A 210 -2.39 29.75 -3.60
CA GLU A 210 -1.34 29.21 -2.72
C GLU A 210 -1.87 28.71 -1.37
N ASP A 211 -3.15 28.92 -1.07
CA ASP A 211 -3.74 28.48 0.20
C ASP A 211 -3.82 26.94 0.28
N PRO A 212 -3.46 26.34 1.42
CA PRO A 212 -3.65 24.91 1.62
C PRO A 212 -5.15 24.63 1.64
N GLY A 213 -5.61 23.81 0.70
CA GLY A 213 -7.02 23.44 0.65
C GLY A 213 -7.48 22.64 1.88
N PRO A 214 -8.80 22.44 2.01
CA PRO A 214 -9.38 21.84 3.21
C PRO A 214 -8.88 20.42 3.42
N LEU A 215 -8.58 20.09 4.68
CA LEU A 215 -8.21 18.74 5.09
C LEU A 215 -9.45 17.84 5.09
N VAL A 216 -9.29 16.65 4.52
CA VAL A 216 -10.34 15.63 4.44
C VAL A 216 -9.84 14.31 5.01
N ALA A 217 -10.76 13.61 5.68
CA ALA A 217 -10.62 12.25 6.16
C ALA A 217 -11.31 11.33 5.14
N VAL A 218 -10.52 10.55 4.42
CA VAL A 218 -10.96 9.67 3.35
C VAL A 218 -11.08 8.24 3.87
N GLU A 219 -12.27 7.67 3.71
CA GLU A 219 -12.53 6.25 3.97
C GLU A 219 -12.10 5.40 2.79
N ARG A 220 -12.56 5.77 1.59
CA ARG A 220 -12.26 5.00 0.37
C ARG A 220 -12.49 5.80 -0.91
N PHE A 221 -11.77 5.40 -1.94
CA PHE A 221 -11.98 5.82 -3.32
C PHE A 221 -12.86 4.78 -4.03
N LEU A 222 -13.93 5.25 -4.67
CA LEU A 222 -14.84 4.42 -5.46
C LEU A 222 -14.51 4.59 -6.93
N ALA A 223 -14.06 3.51 -7.56
CA ALA A 223 -13.65 3.50 -8.97
C ALA A 223 -14.83 3.23 -9.93
N ASP A 224 -14.61 3.47 -11.22
CA ASP A 224 -15.52 3.08 -12.29
C ASP A 224 -15.43 1.58 -12.59
N ASP A 225 -16.56 0.86 -12.66
CA ASP A 225 -16.57 -0.56 -13.04
C ASP A 225 -16.01 -0.84 -14.44
N GLY A 226 -16.19 0.10 -15.39
CA GLY A 226 -15.67 0.01 -16.75
C GLY A 226 -14.24 0.55 -16.91
N ALA A 227 -13.74 1.28 -15.91
CA ALA A 227 -12.40 1.84 -15.89
C ALA A 227 -11.84 1.85 -14.44
N PRO A 228 -11.54 0.67 -13.86
CA PRO A 228 -11.24 0.53 -12.43
C PRO A 228 -9.96 1.26 -11.96
N SER A 229 -9.16 1.78 -12.89
CA SER A 229 -8.02 2.66 -12.63
C SER A 229 -8.43 4.12 -12.34
N ARG A 230 -9.70 4.49 -12.54
CA ARG A 230 -10.22 5.85 -12.39
C ARG A 230 -11.12 5.99 -11.17
N PRO A 231 -10.67 6.69 -10.10
CA PRO A 231 -11.55 7.10 -9.02
C PRO A 231 -12.65 8.03 -9.56
N ARG A 232 -13.92 7.68 -9.30
CA ARG A 232 -15.07 8.51 -9.65
C ARG A 232 -15.61 9.29 -8.47
N ARG A 233 -15.53 8.72 -7.27
CA ARG A 233 -16.08 9.31 -6.05
C ARG A 233 -15.16 9.02 -4.87
N ILE A 234 -15.15 9.92 -3.91
CA ILE A 234 -14.45 9.74 -2.64
C ILE A 234 -15.52 9.64 -1.56
N LEU A 235 -15.47 8.58 -0.75
CA LEU A 235 -16.23 8.51 0.49
C LEU A 235 -15.33 9.00 1.61
N GLY A 236 -15.81 9.99 2.35
CA GLY A 236 -15.06 10.65 3.40
C GLY A 236 -15.79 11.89 3.88
N ARG A 237 -15.11 12.71 4.68
CA ARG A 237 -15.64 13.97 5.18
C ARG A 237 -14.56 15.01 5.33
N ARG A 238 -14.97 16.28 5.34
CA ARG A 238 -14.10 17.37 5.79
C ARG A 238 -13.89 17.26 7.30
N LEU A 239 -12.69 17.59 7.75
CA LEU A 239 -12.43 17.74 9.18
C LEU A 239 -13.01 19.07 9.66
N THR A 240 -13.40 19.13 10.93
CA THR A 240 -13.80 20.38 11.59
C THR A 240 -12.58 21.26 11.87
N GLY A 241 -12.80 22.52 12.24
CA GLY A 241 -11.70 23.42 12.62
C GLY A 241 -10.88 22.89 13.79
N ASP A 242 -11.53 22.34 14.81
CA ASP A 242 -10.86 21.76 15.97
C ASP A 242 -10.02 20.53 15.60
N GLU A 243 -10.55 19.67 14.72
CA GLU A 243 -9.85 18.50 14.21
C GLU A 243 -8.64 18.91 13.37
N CYS A 244 -8.77 19.90 12.48
CA CYS A 244 -7.64 20.45 11.71
C CYS A 244 -6.55 20.97 12.65
N GLY A 245 -6.92 21.75 13.68
CA GLY A 245 -5.97 22.24 14.67
C GLY A 245 -5.30 21.12 15.47
N GLN A 246 -6.00 20.02 15.75
CA GLN A 246 -5.41 18.85 16.39
C GLN A 246 -4.41 18.14 15.48
N VAL A 247 -4.76 17.92 14.21
CA VAL A 247 -3.84 17.34 13.21
C VAL A 247 -2.57 18.17 13.09
N GLU A 248 -2.68 19.49 13.00
CA GLU A 248 -1.52 20.39 12.90
C GLU A 248 -0.63 20.31 14.13
N ARG A 249 -1.23 20.26 15.34
CA ARG A 249 -0.47 20.07 16.59
C ARG A 249 0.24 18.72 16.63
N ASP A 250 -0.45 17.64 16.26
CA ASP A 250 0.12 16.29 16.26
C ASP A 250 1.29 16.17 15.28
N VAL A 251 1.11 16.65 14.05
CA VAL A 251 2.13 16.62 12.99
C VAL A 251 3.31 17.53 13.36
N GLY A 252 3.04 18.76 13.80
CA GLY A 252 4.07 19.69 14.22
C GLY A 252 4.88 19.17 15.41
N GLY A 253 4.21 18.58 16.41
CA GLY A 253 4.85 17.94 17.55
C GLY A 253 5.71 16.74 17.14
N PHE A 254 5.20 15.89 16.25
CA PHE A 254 5.94 14.75 15.71
C PHE A 254 7.21 15.20 14.98
N LEU A 255 7.09 16.12 14.02
CA LEU A 255 8.22 16.63 13.22
C LEU A 255 9.28 17.33 14.11
N ALA A 256 8.84 18.13 15.08
CA ALA A 256 9.75 18.80 16.01
C ALA A 256 10.52 17.80 16.87
N HIS A 257 9.88 16.71 17.31
CA HIS A 257 10.53 15.67 18.10
C HIS A 257 11.50 14.86 17.24
N THR A 258 11.10 14.41 16.06
CA THR A 258 11.97 13.61 15.17
C THR A 258 13.18 14.38 14.69
N ALA A 259 13.06 15.70 14.49
CA ALA A 259 14.20 16.56 14.18
C ALA A 259 15.26 16.55 15.30
N ARG A 260 14.86 16.48 16.58
CA ARG A 260 15.79 16.34 17.73
C ARG A 260 16.47 14.97 17.77
N LEU A 261 15.81 13.95 17.22
CA LEU A 261 16.40 12.61 17.00
C LEU A 261 17.31 12.55 15.76
N GLY A 262 17.51 13.66 15.05
CA GLY A 262 18.32 13.74 13.84
C GLY A 262 17.63 13.19 12.59
N ALA A 263 16.33 12.90 12.65
CA ALA A 263 15.54 12.46 11.50
C ALA A 263 14.86 13.67 10.85
N ARG A 264 15.28 14.01 9.63
CA ARG A 264 14.55 14.95 8.76
C ARG A 264 13.57 14.14 7.92
N LEU A 265 12.29 14.41 8.10
CA LEU A 265 11.21 13.64 7.52
C LEU A 265 10.36 14.53 6.63
N ASP A 266 9.87 13.98 5.55
CA ASP A 266 8.80 14.55 4.76
C ASP A 266 7.51 13.71 4.93
N ILE A 267 6.39 14.40 5.10
CA ILE A 267 5.05 13.81 5.28
C ILE A 267 4.15 14.42 4.21
N ASN A 268 3.64 13.57 3.32
CA ASN A 268 2.75 13.97 2.24
C ASN A 268 1.31 13.51 2.49
N ASP A 269 0.41 13.90 1.58
CA ASP A 269 -0.93 13.32 1.49
C ASP A 269 -0.86 11.79 1.43
N GLY A 270 -1.66 11.15 2.28
CA GLY A 270 -1.73 9.69 2.40
C GLY A 270 -0.67 9.02 3.27
N ASP A 271 0.23 9.79 3.87
CA ASP A 271 1.21 9.31 4.87
C ASP A 271 0.67 9.38 6.31
N LEU A 272 -0.52 9.95 6.50
CA LEU A 272 -1.20 10.13 7.78
C LEU A 272 -2.60 9.49 7.77
N VAL A 273 -3.03 9.01 8.94
CA VAL A 273 -4.42 8.63 9.20
C VAL A 273 -4.99 9.34 10.43
N TRP A 274 -6.29 9.56 10.43
CA TRP A 274 -7.05 10.13 11.53
C TRP A 274 -7.94 9.06 12.16
N ASN A 275 -7.76 8.79 13.46
CA ASN A 275 -8.55 7.80 14.20
C ASN A 275 -9.70 8.42 15.02
N GLY A 276 -10.06 9.68 14.76
CA GLY A 276 -11.06 10.43 15.54
C GLY A 276 -10.48 11.20 16.74
N GLN A 277 -9.23 10.97 17.12
CA GLN A 277 -8.60 11.63 18.28
C GLN A 277 -7.27 12.29 17.93
N ARG A 278 -6.44 11.64 17.12
CA ARG A 278 -5.11 12.11 16.77
C ARG A 278 -4.72 11.73 15.35
N ALA A 279 -3.82 12.51 14.77
CA ALA A 279 -3.15 12.15 13.52
C ALA A 279 -2.04 11.14 13.82
N ILE A 280 -2.02 10.04 13.07
CA ILE A 280 -1.02 8.97 13.22
C ILE A 280 -0.25 8.85 11.91
N VAL A 281 1.07 8.92 12.00
CA VAL A 281 1.98 8.73 10.87
C VAL A 281 2.02 7.25 10.49
N ILE A 282 1.72 6.92 9.24
CA ILE A 282 1.73 5.53 8.73
C ILE A 282 2.82 5.30 7.69
N ALA A 283 3.41 6.37 7.16
CA ALA A 283 4.56 6.36 6.26
C ALA A 283 5.37 7.66 6.43
N ILE A 284 6.63 7.63 5.99
CA ILE A 284 7.54 8.78 5.96
C ILE A 284 8.40 8.74 4.70
N ARG A 285 8.93 9.87 4.27
CA ARG A 285 9.91 9.98 3.17
C ARG A 285 11.22 10.60 3.63
#